data_AF-B0NNR1-F1
#
_entry.id   AF-B0NNR1-F1
#
_cell.length_a   1.000
_cell.length_b   1.000
_cell.length_c   1.000
_cell.angle_alpha   90.00
_cell.angle_beta   90.00
_cell.angle_gamma   90.00
#
_symmetry.space_group_name_H-M   'P 1'
#
loop_
_entity.id
_entity.type
_entity.pdbx_description
1 polymer ?
#
loop_
_entity_poly.entity_id
_entity_poly.type
_entity_poly.pdbx_seq_one_letter_code
_entity_poly.pdbx_strand_id
1 'polypeptide(L)'
;MELNGYRLLLPEGTLDYFDLVDVKESVNEVVFYLEEKNIVPEKYTAQDTESKGVYAPVIVQDFPLRGKKVFLNIRRRRWLLKKHNEYISRNWRMVAEGTRMTQDFASFLKELY
;
A
#
# COMPACT_ATOMS: atom_id res chain seq x y z
N MET A 1 -5.48 11.74 -18.28
CA MET A 1 -5.11 11.67 -16.84
C MET A 1 -6.35 12.05 -16.06
N GLU A 2 -7.07 11.08 -15.51
CA GLU A 2 -8.17 11.38 -14.60
C GLU A 2 -7.55 11.97 -13.33
N LEU A 3 -7.78 13.27 -13.11
CA LEU A 3 -7.41 13.96 -11.88
C LEU A 3 -8.37 13.51 -10.77
N ASN A 4 -8.14 12.31 -10.25
CA ASN A 4 -8.83 11.80 -9.08
C ASN A 4 -8.33 12.60 -7.86
N GLY A 5 -9.20 13.44 -7.29
CA GLY A 5 -8.90 14.31 -6.14
C GLY A 5 -8.44 13.56 -4.87
N TYR A 6 -8.53 12.23 -4.87
CA TYR A 6 -8.05 11.35 -3.80
C TYR A 6 -6.56 11.50 -3.49
N ARG A 7 -5.73 11.96 -4.43
CA ARG A 7 -4.32 12.28 -4.14
C ARG A 7 -4.16 13.36 -3.07
N LEU A 8 -5.15 14.23 -2.89
CA LEU A 8 -5.16 15.26 -1.84
C LEU A 8 -5.66 14.73 -0.50
N LEU A 9 -6.27 13.54 -0.49
CA LEU A 9 -6.89 12.93 0.70
C LEU A 9 -6.05 11.79 1.27
N LEU A 10 -5.17 11.21 0.46
CA LEU A 10 -4.26 10.15 0.87
C LEU A 10 -2.89 10.73 1.23
N PRO A 11 -2.11 10.04 2.08
CA PRO A 11 -0.72 10.40 2.32
C PRO A 11 0.06 10.54 1.00
N GLU A 12 0.97 11.52 0.95
CA GLU A 12 1.78 11.74 -0.25
C GLU A 12 2.57 10.47 -0.59
N GLY A 13 2.68 10.13 -1.88
CA GLY A 13 3.38 8.93 -2.34
C GLY A 13 2.62 7.60 -2.19
N THR A 14 1.46 7.54 -1.52
CA THR A 14 0.68 6.29 -1.42
C THR A 14 0.32 5.73 -2.80
N LEU A 15 -0.18 6.60 -3.70
CA LEU A 15 -0.60 6.19 -5.04
C LEU A 15 0.56 5.85 -5.99
N ASP A 16 1.81 6.07 -5.58
CA ASP A 16 2.96 5.63 -6.37
C ASP A 16 3.10 4.10 -6.29
N TYR A 17 2.77 3.51 -5.13
CA TYR A 17 2.90 2.08 -4.84
C TYR A 17 1.59 1.31 -4.80
N PHE A 18 0.48 1.99 -4.54
CA PHE A 18 -0.84 1.37 -4.43
C PHE A 18 -1.79 1.90 -5.49
N ASP A 19 -2.64 1.02 -6.00
CA ASP A 19 -3.81 1.38 -6.78
C ASP A 19 -5.00 1.57 -5.83
N LEU A 20 -5.73 2.67 -5.97
CA LEU A 20 -7.01 2.86 -5.31
C LEU A 20 -8.07 2.09 -6.08
N VAL A 21 -8.52 0.96 -5.53
CA VAL A 21 -9.44 0.04 -6.22
C VAL A 21 -10.91 0.29 -5.89
N ASP A 22 -11.20 0.86 -4.72
CA ASP A 22 -12.56 1.17 -4.29
C ASP A 22 -12.56 2.25 -3.20
N VAL A 23 -13.66 2.99 -3.10
CA VAL A 23 -13.92 3.95 -2.02
C VAL A 23 -15.34 3.75 -1.54
N LYS A 24 -15.48 3.37 -0.26
CA LYS A 24 -16.78 3.21 0.37
C LYS A 24 -17.01 4.28 1.39
N GLU A 25 -18.02 5.11 1.13
CA GLU A 25 -18.47 6.13 2.07
C GLU A 25 -19.74 5.64 2.79
N SER A 26 -19.76 5.86 4.09
CA SER A 26 -20.91 5.65 4.97
C SER A 26 -21.22 6.95 5.72
N VAL A 27 -22.24 6.91 6.58
CA VAL A 27 -22.66 8.07 7.38
C VAL A 27 -21.52 8.56 8.29
N ASN A 28 -20.81 7.63 8.93
CA ASN A 28 -19.80 7.93 9.96
C ASN A 28 -18.35 7.68 9.53
N GLU A 29 -18.13 7.06 8.38
CA GLU A 29 -16.78 6.64 7.95
C GLU A 29 -16.61 6.62 6.43
N VAL A 30 -15.35 6.68 6.00
CA VAL A 30 -14.89 6.51 4.62
C VAL A 30 -13.77 5.48 4.63
N VAL A 31 -13.87 4.48 3.76
CA VAL A 31 -12.87 3.43 3.61
C VAL A 31 -12.27 3.49 2.21
N PHE A 32 -10.97 3.72 2.13
CA PHE A 32 -10.19 3.64 0.90
C PHE A 32 -9.58 2.24 0.77
N TYR A 33 -9.89 1.53 -0.31
CA TYR A 33 -9.31 0.22 -0.58
C TYR A 33 -8.11 0.38 -1.52
N LEU A 34 -6.94 0.00 -1.01
CA LEU A 34 -5.64 0.17 -1.66
C LEU A 34 -5.04 -1.21 -1.93
N GLU A 35 -4.69 -1.50 -3.17
CA GLU A 35 -3.97 -2.72 -3.55
C GLU A 35 -2.57 -2.38 -4.03
N GLU A 36 -1.55 -3.05 -3.48
CA GLU A 36 -0.17 -2.82 -3.91
C GLU A 36 -0.07 -3.16 -5.40
N LYS A 37 0.59 -2.29 -6.18
CA LYS A 37 0.78 -2.49 -7.62
C LYS A 37 1.59 -3.76 -7.88
N ASN A 38 1.38 -4.40 -9.03
CA ASN A 38 2.14 -5.59 -9.43
C ASN A 38 3.55 -5.26 -9.95
N ILE A 39 4.29 -4.44 -9.21
CA ILE A 39 5.64 -4.03 -9.60
C ILE A 39 6.60 -4.77 -8.67
N VAL A 40 7.43 -5.64 -9.24
CA VAL A 40 8.46 -6.35 -8.49
C VAL A 40 9.46 -5.33 -7.93
N PRO A 41 9.87 -5.42 -6.64
CA PRO A 41 10.88 -4.53 -6.09
C PRO A 41 12.18 -4.59 -6.91
N GLU A 42 12.84 -3.44 -7.14
CA GLU A 42 14.02 -3.31 -8.02
C GLU A 42 15.14 -4.32 -7.71
N LYS A 43 15.33 -4.63 -6.41
CA LYS A 43 16.31 -5.63 -5.95
C LYS A 43 16.08 -7.05 -6.50
N TYR A 44 14.89 -7.35 -6.99
CA TYR A 44 14.49 -8.68 -7.48
C TYR A 44 14.12 -8.69 -8.97
N THR A 45 14.23 -7.56 -9.69
CA THR A 45 13.81 -7.48 -11.10
C THR A 45 14.65 -8.36 -12.03
N ALA A 46 15.91 -8.64 -11.65
CA ALA A 46 16.80 -9.55 -12.36
C ALA A 46 16.61 -11.03 -11.97
N GLN A 47 15.66 -11.34 -11.08
CA GLN A 47 15.43 -12.69 -10.56
C GLN A 47 14.06 -13.22 -11.00
N ASP A 48 13.96 -14.53 -11.21
CA ASP A 48 12.68 -15.18 -11.52
C ASP A 48 11.75 -15.11 -10.32
N THR A 49 10.73 -14.26 -10.43
CA THR A 49 9.69 -14.07 -9.40
C THR A 49 8.32 -14.46 -9.94
N GLU A 50 7.47 -15.01 -9.08
CA GLU A 50 6.08 -15.33 -9.39
C GLU A 50 5.16 -14.63 -8.40
N SER A 51 4.12 -13.95 -8.88
CA SER A 51 3.07 -13.39 -8.02
C SER A 51 2.23 -14.53 -7.45
N LYS A 52 2.38 -14.83 -6.15
CA LYS A 52 1.70 -15.95 -5.47
C LYS A 52 0.46 -15.53 -4.67
N GLY A 53 0.04 -14.27 -4.78
CA GLY A 53 -1.21 -13.76 -4.21
C GLY A 53 -1.04 -12.47 -3.43
N VAL A 54 -1.99 -12.23 -2.53
CA VAL A 54 -2.04 -11.06 -1.64
C VAL A 54 -2.04 -11.51 -0.19
N TYR A 55 -1.42 -10.72 0.69
CA TYR A 55 -1.54 -10.90 2.12
C TYR A 55 -2.95 -10.52 2.60
N ALA A 56 -3.29 -10.93 3.82
CA ALA A 56 -4.50 -10.44 4.48
C ALA A 56 -4.50 -8.90 4.51
N PRO A 57 -5.65 -8.26 4.23
CA PRO A 57 -5.75 -6.81 4.25
C PRO A 57 -5.45 -6.28 5.65
N VAL A 58 -4.81 -5.13 5.69
CA VAL A 58 -4.52 -4.41 6.93
C VAL A 58 -5.29 -3.11 6.92
N ILE A 59 -5.91 -2.76 8.05
CA ILE A 59 -6.72 -1.56 8.18
C ILE A 59 -5.95 -0.55 9.03
N VAL A 60 -5.77 0.65 8.50
CA VAL A 60 -5.16 1.79 9.18
C VAL A 60 -6.22 2.85 9.36
N GLN A 61 -6.30 3.45 10.54
CA GLN A 61 -7.10 4.64 10.72
C GLN A 61 -6.27 5.88 10.35
N ASP A 62 -6.82 6.74 9.51
CA ASP A 62 -6.22 8.01 9.13
C ASP A 62 -7.00 9.19 9.74
N PHE A 63 -6.52 10.41 9.52
CA PHE A 63 -7.17 11.62 9.99
C PHE A 63 -8.61 11.71 9.48
N PRO A 64 -9.56 12.09 10.35
CA PRO A 64 -10.97 12.15 9.99
C PRO A 64 -11.22 13.19 8.90
N LEU A 65 -12.02 12.83 7.89
CA LEU A 65 -12.43 13.70 6.80
C LEU A 65 -13.86 14.19 7.04
N ARG A 66 -14.01 15.50 7.24
CA ARG A 66 -15.34 16.16 7.41
C ARG A 66 -16.22 15.51 8.48
N GLY A 67 -15.62 15.13 9.61
CA GLY A 67 -16.32 14.48 10.72
C GLY A 67 -16.52 12.97 10.57
N LYS A 68 -16.07 12.37 9.47
CA LYS A 68 -16.08 10.92 9.25
C LYS A 68 -14.74 10.30 9.61
N LYS A 69 -14.76 9.13 10.23
CA LYS A 69 -13.53 8.34 10.42
C LYS A 69 -13.01 7.88 9.06
N VAL A 70 -11.70 7.91 8.87
CA VAL A 70 -11.09 7.47 7.62
C VAL A 70 -10.31 6.20 7.88
N PHE A 71 -10.51 5.21 7.03
CA PHE A 71 -9.78 3.96 7.08
C PHE A 71 -9.11 3.68 5.73
N LEU A 72 -7.86 3.23 5.79
CA LEU A 72 -7.11 2.73 4.65
C LEU A 72 -7.06 1.21 4.76
N ASN A 73 -7.76 0.51 3.87
CA ASN A 73 -7.73 -0.95 3.76
C ASN A 73 -6.66 -1.33 2.73
N ILE A 74 -5.51 -1.80 3.21
CA ILE A 74 -4.30 -2.01 2.43
C ILE A 74 -4.10 -3.50 2.18
N ARG A 75 -4.10 -3.90 0.91
CA ARG A 75 -3.74 -5.25 0.47
C ARG A 75 -2.33 -5.23 -0.12
N ARG A 76 -1.43 -5.97 0.50
CA ARG A 76 -0.03 -6.10 0.05
C ARG A 76 0.14 -7.32 -0.84
N ARG A 77 1.04 -7.25 -1.81
CA ARG A 77 1.34 -8.39 -2.69
C ARG A 77 2.42 -9.27 -2.10
N ARG A 78 2.34 -10.56 -2.46
CA ARG A 78 3.31 -11.57 -2.10
C ARG A 78 3.90 -12.15 -3.38
N TRP A 79 5.22 -12.06 -3.51
CA TRP A 79 5.94 -12.71 -4.59
C TRP A 79 6.72 -13.90 -4.03
N LEU A 80 6.92 -14.91 -4.87
CA LEU A 80 7.77 -16.06 -4.59
C LEU A 80 9.01 -15.96 -5.47
N LEU A 81 10.17 -16.03 -4.84
CA LEU A 81 11.44 -16.10 -5.52
C LEU A 81 11.72 -17.56 -5.90
N LYS A 82 11.65 -17.88 -7.20
CA LYS A 82 11.69 -19.28 -7.66
C LYS A 82 13.00 -19.99 -7.30
N LYS A 83 14.12 -19.28 -7.37
CA LYS A 83 15.46 -19.84 -7.13
C LYS A 83 15.64 -20.37 -5.70
N HIS A 84 14.99 -19.75 -4.71
CA HIS A 84 15.14 -20.09 -3.30
C HIS A 84 13.85 -20.60 -2.66
N ASN A 85 12.74 -20.61 -3.42
CA ASN A 85 11.40 -20.92 -2.93
C ASN A 85 11.01 -20.07 -1.70
N GLU A 86 11.47 -18.83 -1.68
CA GLU A 86 11.28 -17.90 -0.58
C GLU A 86 10.24 -16.84 -0.94
N TYR A 87 9.42 -16.49 0.04
CA TYR A 87 8.46 -15.42 -0.15
C TYR A 87 9.10 -14.08 0.12
N ILE A 88 8.95 -13.18 -0.85
CA ILE A 88 9.49 -11.84 -0.80
C ILE A 88 8.36 -10.83 -0.84
N SER A 89 8.62 -9.71 -0.18
CA SER A 89 7.77 -8.53 -0.18
C SER A 89 8.62 -7.27 -0.32
N ARG A 90 7.95 -6.16 -0.62
CA ARG A 90 8.59 -4.86 -0.71
C ARG A 90 9.07 -4.44 0.68
N ASN A 91 10.33 -4.01 0.77
CA ASN A 91 10.87 -3.47 2.00
C ASN A 91 10.40 -2.02 2.17
N TRP A 92 9.32 -1.84 2.93
CA TRP A 92 8.73 -0.53 3.19
C TRP A 92 9.64 0.42 3.97
N ARG A 93 10.66 -0.10 4.68
CA ARG A 93 11.66 0.75 5.35
C ARG A 93 12.51 1.53 4.35
N MET A 94 12.99 0.87 3.31
CA MET A 94 13.79 1.52 2.27
C MET A 94 12.95 2.50 1.44
N VAL A 95 11.68 2.14 1.19
CA VAL A 95 10.75 3.01 0.47
C VAL A 95 10.48 4.29 1.28
N ALA A 96 10.27 4.17 2.59
CA ALA A 96 10.06 5.31 3.48
C ALA A 96 11.23 6.29 3.52
N GLU A 97 12.46 5.77 3.51
CA GLU A 97 13.68 6.58 3.57
C GLU A 97 13.96 7.33 2.24
N GLY A 98 13.43 6.83 1.11
CA GLY A 98 13.67 7.37 -0.23
C GLY A 98 12.49 8.08 -0.90
N THR A 99 11.34 8.21 -0.23
CA THR A 99 10.11 8.77 -0.84
C THR A 99 9.49 9.88 0.01
N ARG A 100 8.52 10.59 -0.57
CA ARG A 100 7.67 11.55 0.14
C ARG A 100 6.57 10.89 0.98
N MET A 101 6.63 9.58 1.17
CA MET A 101 5.67 8.86 1.99
C MET A 101 5.76 9.34 3.43
N THR A 102 4.62 9.64 4.06
CA THR A 102 4.63 10.15 5.43
C THR A 102 5.30 9.13 6.35
N GLN A 103 6.17 9.61 7.25
CA GLN A 103 6.95 8.74 8.15
C GLN A 103 6.05 7.82 8.97
N ASP A 104 4.85 8.29 9.34
CA ASP A 104 3.87 7.51 10.10
C ASP A 104 3.27 6.37 9.27
N PHE A 105 2.83 6.64 8.04
CA PHE A 105 2.29 5.61 7.14
C PHE A 105 3.35 4.57 6.77
N ALA A 106 4.57 5.05 6.50
CA ALA A 106 5.74 4.21 6.32
C ALA A 106 6.05 3.34 7.54
N SER A 107 6.04 3.89 8.74
CA SER A 107 6.36 3.16 9.96
C SER A 107 5.29 2.11 10.27
N PHE A 108 4.03 2.42 10.00
CA PHE A 108 2.96 1.42 10.07
C PHE A 108 3.23 0.23 9.14
N LEU A 109 3.60 0.47 7.88
CA LEU A 109 3.91 -0.62 6.94
C LEU A 109 5.14 -1.45 7.36
N LYS A 110 6.05 -0.88 8.17
CA LYS A 110 7.22 -1.59 8.73
C LYS A 110 6.82 -2.58 9.83
N GLU A 111 5.87 -2.22 10.70
CA GLU A 111 5.45 -3.05 11.85
C GLU A 111 4.64 -4.30 11.46
N LEU A 112 4.21 -4.39 10.19
CA LEU A 112 3.45 -5.53 9.67
C LEU A 112 4.33 -6.72 9.24
N TYR A 113 5.54 -6.81 9.77
CA TYR A 113 6.54 -7.87 9.54
C TYR A 113 7.29 -8.23 10.81
#